data_AF-S5RT91-F1
#
_entry.id   AF-S5RT91-F1
#
_cell.length_a   1.000
_cell.length_b   1.000
_cell.length_c   1.000
_cell.angle_alpha   90.00
_cell.angle_beta   90.00
_cell.angle_gamma   90.00
#
_symmetry.space_group_name_H-M   'P 1'
#
loop_
_entity.id
_entity.type
_entity.pdbx_description
1 polymer ?
#
loop_
_entity_poly.entity_id
_entity_poly.type
_entity_poly.pdbx_seq_one_letter_code
_entity_poly.pdbx_strand_id
1 'polypeptide(L)'
;MQKFYILTIIAALVTLAVCQLPADLEKFHKACMDEAKVTDEQMRQFFQNGMKASDATENIKCQMKCMMQKQGIWKDGVFDADAKIKELVQNPKFKGKEARTNKS
;
A
#
# COMPACT_ATOMS: atom_id res chain seq x y z
N MET A 1 36.71 -7.63 7.90
CA MET A 1 36.13 -8.31 6.72
C MET A 1 34.67 -8.70 6.91
N GLN A 2 34.32 -9.50 7.93
CA GLN A 2 32.94 -9.98 8.15
C GLN A 2 31.88 -8.86 8.29
N LYS A 3 32.18 -7.76 9.00
CA LYS A 3 31.26 -6.63 9.13
C LYS A 3 30.98 -5.92 7.80
N PHE A 4 31.99 -5.79 6.94
CA PHE A 4 31.83 -5.21 5.60
C PHE A 4 30.99 -6.13 4.70
N TYR A 5 31.19 -7.44 4.78
CA TYR A 5 30.41 -8.43 4.04
C TYR A 5 28.94 -8.47 4.46
N ILE A 6 28.67 -8.34 5.77
CA ILE A 6 27.30 -8.25 6.28
C ILE A 6 26.63 -6.94 5.80
N LEU A 7 27.35 -5.82 5.83
CA LEU A 7 26.82 -4.54 5.33
C LEU A 7 26.50 -4.57 3.84
N THR A 8 27.35 -5.19 3.02
CA THR A 8 27.09 -5.31 1.57
C THR A 8 25.90 -6.21 1.27
N ILE A 9 25.72 -7.31 2.00
CA ILE A 9 24.54 -8.18 1.86
C ILE A 9 23.26 -7.43 2.25
N ILE A 10 23.27 -6.70 3.37
CA ILE A 10 22.10 -5.92 3.80
C ILE A 10 21.75 -4.86 2.76
N ALA A 11 22.74 -4.11 2.25
CA ALA A 11 22.51 -3.11 1.21
C ALA A 11 21.93 -3.73 -0.08
N ALA A 12 22.43 -4.90 -0.49
CA ALA A 12 21.92 -5.63 -1.65
C ALA A 12 20.45 -6.08 -1.43
N LEU A 13 20.13 -6.60 -0.25
CA LEU A 13 18.76 -7.02 0.10
C LEU A 13 17.78 -5.84 0.10
N VAL A 14 18.18 -4.69 0.64
CA VAL A 14 17.35 -3.47 0.63
C VAL A 14 17.10 -3.02 -0.80
N THR A 15 18.13 -3.02 -1.65
CA THR A 15 18.01 -2.62 -3.06
C THR A 15 17.03 -3.52 -3.81
N LEU A 16 17.15 -4.84 -3.63
CA LEU A 16 16.23 -5.81 -4.24
C LEU A 16 14.79 -5.62 -3.75
N ALA A 17 14.58 -5.34 -2.46
CA ALA A 17 13.24 -5.10 -1.90
C ALA A 17 12.59 -3.83 -2.48
N VAL A 18 13.36 -2.75 -2.68
CA VAL A 18 12.86 -1.51 -3.29
C VAL A 18 12.52 -1.73 -4.77
N CYS A 19 13.33 -2.50 -5.52
CA CYS A 19 13.03 -2.85 -6.90
C CYS A 19 11.75 -3.68 -7.08
N GLN A 20 11.28 -4.37 -6.02
CA GLN A 20 10.04 -5.16 -6.04
C GLN A 20 8.80 -4.30 -5.74
N LEU A 21 8.97 -3.08 -5.20
CA LEU A 21 7.86 -2.18 -4.97
C LEU A 21 7.49 -1.53 -6.31
N PRO A 22 6.22 -1.64 -6.77
CA PRO A 22 5.83 -1.02 -8.02
C PRO A 22 6.03 0.49 -7.93
N ALA A 23 6.82 1.07 -8.85
CA ALA A 23 7.13 2.50 -8.88
C ALA A 23 5.87 3.38 -8.89
N ASP A 24 4.78 2.86 -9.44
CA ASP A 24 3.47 3.51 -9.44
C ASP A 24 2.87 3.65 -8.03
N LEU A 25 3.13 2.71 -7.12
CA LEU A 25 2.59 2.77 -5.76
C LEU A 25 3.20 3.91 -4.94
N GLU A 26 4.53 4.09 -5.03
CA GLU A 26 5.21 5.21 -4.37
C GLU A 26 4.75 6.55 -4.96
N LYS A 27 4.65 6.62 -6.29
CA LYS A 27 4.16 7.80 -7.00
C LYS A 27 2.73 8.16 -6.59
N PHE A 28 1.83 7.19 -6.53
CA PHE A 28 0.44 7.41 -6.11
C PHE A 28 0.36 7.78 -4.64
N HIS A 29 1.15 7.13 -3.77
CA HIS A 29 1.19 7.44 -2.36
C HIS A 29 1.55 8.90 -2.12
N LYS A 30 2.63 9.39 -2.75
CA LYS A 30 3.05 10.78 -2.62
C LYS A 30 1.99 11.75 -3.14
N ALA A 31 1.45 11.52 -4.33
CA ALA A 31 0.41 12.37 -4.91
C ALA A 31 -0.86 12.44 -4.03
N CYS A 32 -1.28 11.31 -3.46
CA CYS A 32 -2.46 11.24 -2.60
C CYS A 32 -2.25 11.86 -1.22
N MET A 33 -1.03 11.80 -0.68
CA MET A 33 -0.66 12.51 0.55
C MET A 33 -0.76 14.04 0.35
N ASP A 34 -0.22 14.53 -0.77
CA ASP A 34 -0.27 15.96 -1.12
C ASP A 34 -1.72 16.43 -1.36
N GLU A 35 -2.51 15.67 -2.13
CA GLU A 35 -3.92 15.99 -2.43
C GLU A 35 -4.78 16.04 -1.17
N ALA A 36 -4.61 15.05 -0.28
CA ALA A 36 -5.38 14.94 0.95
C ALA A 36 -4.82 15.79 2.10
N LYS A 37 -3.68 16.47 1.90
CA LYS A 37 -2.98 17.26 2.92
C LYS A 37 -2.72 16.46 4.20
N VAL A 38 -2.28 15.21 4.02
CA VAL A 38 -1.87 14.33 5.12
C VAL A 38 -0.36 14.47 5.31
N THR A 39 0.09 14.66 6.54
CA THR A 39 1.52 14.66 6.86
C THR A 39 2.02 13.24 7.10
N ASP A 40 3.32 13.01 6.88
CA ASP A 40 3.94 11.72 7.18
C ASP A 40 3.69 11.26 8.62
N GLU A 41 3.69 12.20 9.59
CA GLU A 41 3.45 11.86 11.00
C GLU A 41 2.01 11.41 11.24
N GLN A 42 1.02 12.08 10.64
CA GLN A 42 -0.39 11.65 10.75
C GLN A 42 -0.58 10.25 10.16
N MET A 43 0.03 10.00 9.00
CA MET A 43 -0.05 8.69 8.36
C MET A 43 0.66 7.62 9.20
N ARG A 44 1.85 7.93 9.72
CA ARG A 44 2.63 7.04 10.59
C ARG A 44 1.87 6.68 11.86
N GLN A 45 1.25 7.65 12.52
CA GLN A 45 0.41 7.42 13.70
C GLN A 45 -0.80 6.55 13.38
N PHE A 46 -1.47 6.80 12.26
CA PHE A 46 -2.58 5.97 11.80
C PHE A 46 -2.16 4.50 11.59
N PHE A 47 -0.99 4.27 10.99
CA PHE A 47 -0.44 2.92 10.85
C PHE A 47 -0.07 2.28 12.19
N GLN A 48 0.57 3.03 13.08
CA GLN A 48 0.96 2.54 14.42
C GLN A 48 -0.25 2.18 15.29
N ASN A 49 -1.37 2.87 15.10
CA ASN A 49 -2.63 2.59 15.79
C ASN A 49 -3.41 1.42 15.19
N GLY A 50 -2.84 0.74 14.18
CA GLY A 50 -3.41 -0.44 13.54
C GLY A 50 -4.47 -0.13 12.49
N MET A 51 -4.49 1.09 11.93
CA MET A 51 -5.40 1.51 10.86
C MET A 51 -6.89 1.36 11.22
N LYS A 52 -7.24 1.62 12.48
CA LYS A 52 -8.63 1.55 12.94
C LYS A 52 -9.48 2.62 12.27
N ALA A 53 -10.65 2.25 11.79
CA ALA A 53 -11.58 3.20 11.16
C ALA A 53 -11.98 4.36 12.09
N SER A 54 -12.00 4.15 13.41
CA SER A 54 -12.26 5.19 14.42
C SER A 54 -11.20 6.29 14.44
N ASP A 55 -9.97 5.97 14.06
CA ASP A 55 -8.80 6.85 14.17
C ASP A 55 -8.47 7.48 12.80
N ALA A 56 -9.20 7.10 11.76
CA ALA A 56 -9.07 7.65 10.42
C ALA A 56 -9.71 9.04 10.38
N THR A 57 -8.88 10.08 10.38
CA THR A 57 -9.33 11.46 10.11
C THR A 57 -9.88 11.57 8.68
N GLU A 58 -10.66 12.62 8.40
CA GLU A 58 -11.18 12.85 7.04
C GLU A 58 -10.06 12.92 5.99
N ASN A 59 -8.92 13.54 6.31
CA ASN A 59 -7.77 13.59 5.42
C ASN A 59 -7.20 12.18 5.14
N ILE A 60 -7.12 11.31 6.15
CA ILE A 60 -6.67 9.92 5.98
C ILE A 60 -7.66 9.13 5.12
N LYS A 61 -8.97 9.33 5.30
CA LYS A 61 -10.00 8.72 4.44
C LYS A 61 -9.88 9.19 3.00
N CYS A 62 -9.64 10.49 2.78
CA CYS A 62 -9.40 11.07 1.46
C CYS A 62 -8.14 10.50 0.80
N GLN A 63 -7.05 10.37 1.55
CA GLN A 63 -5.80 9.76 1.09
C GLN A 63 -6.03 8.31 0.65
N MET A 64 -6.75 7.52 1.46
CA MET A 64 -7.08 6.13 1.15
C MET A 64 -7.98 6.02 -0.09
N LYS A 65 -8.99 6.88 -0.21
CA LYS A 65 -9.86 6.95 -1.38
C LYS A 65 -9.05 7.27 -2.65
N CYS A 66 -8.17 8.26 -2.60
CA CYS A 66 -7.29 8.62 -3.72
C CYS A 66 -6.44 7.41 -4.14
N MET A 67 -5.84 6.68 -3.20
CA MET A 67 -5.07 5.47 -3.49
C MET A 67 -5.91 4.41 -4.20
N MET A 68 -7.12 4.13 -3.71
CA MET A 68 -8.02 3.15 -4.34
C MET A 68 -8.45 3.58 -5.74
N GLN A 69 -8.67 4.87 -5.98
CA GLN A 69 -9.01 5.40 -7.30
C GLN A 69 -7.83 5.26 -8.29
N LYS A 70 -6.60 5.59 -7.87
CA LYS A 70 -5.40 5.44 -8.71
C LYS A 70 -5.09 3.98 -9.04
N GLN A 71 -5.39 3.07 -8.11
CA GLN A 71 -5.28 1.62 -8.32
C GLN A 71 -6.46 1.04 -9.14
N GLY A 72 -7.49 1.84 -9.42
CA GLY A 72 -8.66 1.42 -10.20
C GLY A 72 -9.65 0.54 -9.44
N ILE A 73 -9.49 0.42 -8.12
CA ILE A 73 -10.34 -0.36 -7.20
C ILE A 73 -11.58 0.44 -6.80
N TRP A 74 -11.51 1.77 -6.83
CA TRP A 74 -12.64 2.64 -6.54
C TRP A 74 -12.99 3.48 -7.77
N LYS A 75 -14.16 3.23 -8.36
CA LYS A 75 -14.64 3.94 -9.56
C LYS A 75 -16.10 4.30 -9.39
N ASP A 76 -16.47 5.52 -9.80
CA ASP A 76 -17.85 6.02 -9.79
C ASP A 76 -18.57 5.87 -8.43
N GLY A 77 -17.82 5.99 -7.33
CA GLY A 77 -18.36 5.84 -5.97
C GLY A 77 -18.51 4.41 -5.49
N VAL A 78 -18.12 3.42 -6.30
CA VAL A 78 -18.27 2.00 -6.03
C VAL A 78 -16.90 1.34 -5.84
N PHE A 79 -16.82 0.42 -4.88
CA PHE A 79 -15.67 -0.45 -4.68
C PHE A 79 -15.76 -1.67 -5.60
N ASP A 80 -14.75 -1.85 -6.45
CA ASP A 80 -14.59 -2.97 -7.37
C ASP A 80 -13.79 -4.07 -6.68
N ALA A 81 -14.52 -5.03 -6.11
CA ALA A 81 -13.94 -6.17 -5.40
C ALA A 81 -13.10 -7.06 -6.33
N ASP A 82 -13.50 -7.20 -7.60
CA ASP A 82 -12.78 -8.01 -8.58
C ASP A 82 -11.44 -7.36 -8.95
N ALA A 83 -11.41 -6.03 -9.11
CA ALA A 83 -10.17 -5.28 -9.28
C ALA A 83 -9.24 -5.44 -8.06
N LYS A 84 -9.78 -5.43 -6.83
CA LYS A 84 -8.98 -5.67 -5.62
C LYS A 84 -8.44 -7.09 -5.56
N ILE A 85 -9.25 -8.09 -5.89
CA ILE A 85 -8.81 -9.50 -5.94
C ILE A 85 -7.71 -9.66 -6.98
N LYS A 86 -7.87 -9.07 -8.17
CA LYS A 86 -6.88 -9.10 -9.26
C LYS A 86 -5.54 -8.50 -8.82
N GLU A 87 -5.56 -7.37 -8.13
CA GLU A 87 -4.35 -6.77 -7.54
C GLU A 87 -3.72 -7.69 -6.48
N LEU A 88 -4.54 -8.28 -5.59
CA LEU A 88 -4.04 -9.15 -4.52
C LEU A 88 -3.37 -10.41 -5.07
N VAL A 89 -3.95 -11.09 -6.06
CA VAL A 89 -3.39 -12.33 -6.63
C VAL A 89 -2.08 -12.12 -7.40
N GLN A 90 -1.80 -10.88 -7.86
CA GLN A 90 -0.50 -10.51 -8.41
C GLN A 90 0.60 -10.53 -7.35
N ASN A 91 0.26 -10.30 -6.09
CA ASN A 91 1.20 -10.44 -4.99
C ASN A 91 1.40 -11.94 -4.66
N PRO A 92 2.65 -12.45 -4.72
CA PRO A 92 2.95 -13.87 -4.46
C PRO A 92 2.41 -14.40 -3.13
N LYS A 93 2.21 -13.54 -2.12
CA LYS A 93 1.66 -13.89 -0.80
C LYS A 93 0.18 -14.33 -0.84
N PHE A 94 -0.57 -13.94 -1.86
CA PHE A 94 -2.02 -14.21 -1.97
C PHE A 94 -2.39 -15.09 -3.16
N LYS A 95 -1.42 -15.45 -4.01
CA LYS A 95 -1.58 -16.40 -5.11
C LYS A 95 -2.16 -17.74 -4.58
N GLY A 96 -3.27 -18.21 -5.16
CA GLY A 96 -3.95 -19.44 -4.75
C GLY A 96 -4.97 -19.32 -3.61
N LYS A 97 -5.25 -18.11 -3.10
CA LYS A 97 -6.30 -17.86 -2.08
C LYS A 97 -7.62 -17.29 -2.65
N GLU A 98 -7.74 -17.32 -3.97
CA GLU A 98 -8.77 -16.68 -4.80
C GLU A 98 -10.20 -17.05 -4.35
N ALA A 99 -10.41 -18.33 -4.03
CA ALA A 99 -11.72 -18.87 -3.63
C ALA A 99 -12.20 -18.42 -2.24
N ARG A 100 -11.33 -17.87 -1.39
CA ARG A 100 -11.72 -17.41 -0.04
C ARG A 100 -12.17 -15.95 -0.02
N THR A 101 -11.84 -15.17 -1.05
CA THR A 101 -12.15 -13.73 -1.12
C THR A 101 -13.48 -13.43 -1.85
N ASN A 102 -13.99 -14.35 -2.67
CA ASN A 102 -15.31 -14.26 -3.35
C ASN A 102 -16.51 -14.75 -2.50
N LYS A 103 -16.34 -14.81 -1.16
CA LYS A 103 -17.44 -15.11 -0.23
C LYS A 103 -17.52 -13.96 0.78
N SER A 104 -18.13 -12.86 0.39
CA SER A 104 -18.70 -11.89 1.33
C SER A 104 -19.90 -11.20 0.72
#